data_AF-A0A068T759-F1
#
_entry.id   AF-A0A068T759-F1
#
_cell.length_a   1.000
_cell.length_b   1.000
_cell.length_c   1.000
_cell.angle_alpha   90.00
_cell.angle_beta   90.00
_cell.angle_gamma   90.00
#
_symmetry.space_group_name_H-M   'P 1'
#
loop_
_entity.id
_entity.type
_entity.pdbx_description
1 polymer ?
#
loop_
_entity_poly.entity_id
_entity_poly.type
_entity_poly.pdbx_seq_one_letter_code
_entity_poly.pdbx_strand_id
1 'polypeptide(L)'
;MVAPSTTIFNPENIAMPLLSAAIFLSATIPLMPPAPIGDEYPLFKQTTTAIITEATDYGGTKSTMKAKVTPESAKSWCGNWYPGKKNCVSDALESSADHVYEATANCETGDLWTDGKHYLFDGPETKNQNFQGYVGVKDAATGKRLGMSDADRGREFGGLWLTLCPMGWPYKTVPVDQTFKLGPNDEKYGEHIGHNKSVMFNHQRQHIIVYAEPKQSLAGTVTEDTVLVRGWEVPNEWFSGIAYTYKKGCAPAPYLVSGHYQGGNLTLLGRAPVREGCNVIGYSDKGPNARLVFDLSE
;
A
#
# COMPACT_ATOMS: atom_id res chain seq x y z
N MET A 1 38.08 80.26 -36.39
CA MET A 1 38.61 78.88 -36.45
C MET A 1 39.26 78.56 -35.11
N VAL A 2 39.21 77.27 -34.71
CA VAL A 2 39.66 76.63 -33.45
C VAL A 2 38.56 76.39 -32.38
N ALA A 3 37.98 75.18 -32.47
CA ALA A 3 37.70 74.16 -31.41
C ALA A 3 36.66 74.43 -30.28
N PRO A 4 36.29 73.42 -29.45
CA PRO A 4 35.54 72.19 -29.78
C PRO A 4 34.45 71.79 -28.74
N SER A 5 33.79 70.65 -28.99
CA SER A 5 33.17 69.68 -28.04
C SER A 5 31.95 70.06 -27.18
N THR A 6 30.85 69.30 -27.35
CA THR A 6 30.27 68.47 -26.27
C THR A 6 29.30 67.41 -26.82
N THR A 7 29.54 66.17 -26.41
CA THR A 7 28.66 64.99 -26.48
C THR A 7 27.64 65.00 -25.35
N ILE A 8 26.40 64.56 -25.58
CA ILE A 8 25.45 64.16 -24.52
C ILE A 8 24.94 62.75 -24.83
N PHE A 9 25.06 61.90 -23.80
CA PHE A 9 24.70 60.50 -23.67
C PHE A 9 23.19 60.23 -23.77
N ASN A 10 22.85 59.08 -24.34
CA ASN A 10 21.50 58.49 -24.34
C ASN A 10 21.50 57.32 -23.32
N PRO A 11 20.53 57.21 -22.39
CA PRO A 11 20.49 56.07 -21.47
C PRO A 11 19.76 54.88 -22.09
N GLU A 12 20.45 53.74 -22.16
CA GLU A 12 19.87 52.45 -22.50
C GLU A 12 19.01 51.92 -21.35
N ASN A 13 17.79 51.48 -21.70
CA ASN A 13 16.87 50.76 -20.83
C ASN A 13 17.43 49.36 -20.51
N ILE A 14 17.77 49.13 -19.24
CA ILE A 14 18.08 47.80 -18.73
C ILE A 14 16.77 47.10 -18.38
N ALA A 15 16.31 46.20 -19.24
CA ALA A 15 15.25 45.25 -18.93
C ALA A 15 15.80 44.16 -17.99
N MET A 16 15.25 44.10 -16.77
CA MET A 16 15.57 43.10 -15.76
C MET A 16 14.72 41.85 -16.01
N PRO A 17 15.31 40.66 -16.20
CA PRO A 17 14.52 39.44 -16.35
C PRO A 17 14.02 38.99 -14.97
N LEU A 18 12.70 38.94 -14.81
CA LEU A 18 12.04 38.24 -13.71
C LEU A 18 12.37 36.74 -13.84
N LEU A 19 13.35 36.26 -13.07
CA LEU A 19 13.50 34.83 -12.81
C LEU A 19 12.31 34.37 -11.97
N SER A 20 11.27 33.87 -12.64
CA SER A 20 10.25 33.05 -12.00
C SER A 20 10.93 31.77 -11.49
N ALA A 21 11.17 31.69 -10.19
CA ALA A 21 11.57 30.46 -9.54
C ALA A 21 10.42 29.45 -9.67
N ALA A 22 10.56 28.52 -10.62
CA ALA A 22 9.72 27.34 -10.68
C ALA A 22 10.01 26.49 -9.44
N ILE A 23 9.14 26.59 -8.43
CA ILE A 23 9.11 25.66 -7.32
C ILE A 23 8.65 24.33 -7.90
N PHE A 24 9.60 23.44 -8.20
CA PHE A 24 9.29 22.04 -8.44
C PHE A 24 8.77 21.47 -7.13
N LEU A 25 7.44 21.39 -7.01
CA LEU A 25 6.79 20.45 -6.10
C LEU A 25 7.19 19.06 -6.59
N SER A 26 8.34 18.55 -6.13
CA SER A 26 8.62 17.13 -6.21
C SER A 26 7.43 16.45 -5.54
N ALA A 27 6.65 15.70 -6.32
CA ALA A 27 5.64 14.79 -5.78
C ALA A 27 6.40 13.81 -4.87
N THR A 28 6.50 14.15 -3.58
CA THR A 28 7.04 13.27 -2.58
C THR A 28 6.05 12.12 -2.51
N ILE A 29 6.44 10.95 -3.02
CA ILE A 29 5.71 9.71 -2.77
C ILE A 29 5.41 9.70 -1.28
N PRO A 30 4.14 9.54 -0.88
CA PRO A 30 3.79 9.52 0.53
C PRO A 30 4.70 8.52 1.23
N LEU A 31 5.21 8.91 2.39
CA LEU A 31 6.10 8.07 3.19
C LEU A 31 5.49 6.67 3.27
N MET A 32 6.28 5.62 3.08
CA MET A 32 5.80 4.25 3.26
C MET A 32 6.00 3.85 4.72
N PRO A 33 5.13 3.00 5.30
CA PRO A 33 5.42 2.41 6.59
C PRO A 33 6.64 1.48 6.48
N PRO A 34 7.24 1.06 7.61
CA PRO A 34 8.25 0.02 7.59
C PRO A 34 7.74 -1.21 6.85
N ALA A 35 8.63 -1.85 6.10
CA ALA A 35 8.33 -3.11 5.45
C ALA A 35 7.95 -4.19 6.49
N PRO A 36 7.12 -5.17 6.11
CA PRO A 36 6.64 -6.23 7.00
C PRO A 36 7.71 -7.31 7.26
N ILE A 37 8.90 -6.91 7.74
CA ILE A 37 9.96 -7.86 8.12
C ILE A 37 9.48 -8.68 9.32
N GLY A 38 9.57 -10.00 9.20
CA GLY A 38 9.06 -10.96 10.19
C GLY A 38 7.67 -11.51 9.88
N ASP A 39 6.95 -10.94 8.90
CA ASP A 39 5.65 -11.46 8.46
C ASP A 39 5.81 -12.63 7.48
N GLU A 40 4.72 -13.37 7.25
CA GLU A 40 4.69 -14.48 6.31
C GLU A 40 4.82 -14.00 4.86
N TYR A 41 5.67 -14.67 4.10
CA TYR A 41 5.73 -14.52 2.65
C TYR A 41 4.59 -15.33 2.02
N PRO A 42 3.74 -14.74 1.16
CA PRO A 42 2.62 -15.46 0.56
C PRO A 42 3.08 -16.66 -0.27
N LEU A 43 2.68 -17.86 0.16
CA LEU A 43 2.88 -19.13 -0.56
C LEU A 43 1.56 -19.89 -0.51
N PHE A 44 1.04 -20.37 -1.65
CA PHE A 44 -0.26 -21.10 -1.69
C PHE A 44 -0.11 -22.58 -2.04
N LYS A 45 0.99 -23.19 -1.61
CA LYS A 45 1.16 -24.64 -1.56
C LYS A 45 1.29 -25.05 -0.09
N GLN A 46 1.09 -26.33 0.24
CA GLN A 46 1.53 -26.90 1.52
C GLN A 46 3.07 -26.94 1.62
N THR A 47 3.70 -25.79 1.39
CA THR A 47 5.11 -25.51 1.62
C THR A 47 5.25 -24.95 3.02
N THR A 48 6.39 -25.22 3.64
CA THR A 48 6.72 -24.61 4.93
C THR A 48 6.69 -23.09 4.80
N THR A 49 6.02 -22.42 5.73
CA THR A 49 5.89 -20.96 5.74
C THR A 49 7.28 -20.29 5.72
N ALA A 50 7.50 -19.43 4.75
CA ALA A 50 8.67 -18.57 4.70
C ALA A 50 8.36 -17.22 5.37
N ILE A 51 9.37 -16.66 6.04
CA ILE A 51 9.28 -15.40 6.76
C ILE A 51 10.11 -14.34 6.03
N ILE A 52 9.55 -13.16 5.84
CA ILE A 52 10.22 -12.04 5.19
C ILE A 52 11.40 -11.60 6.05
N THR A 53 12.61 -11.67 5.50
CA THR A 53 13.86 -11.31 6.20
C THR A 53 14.45 -10.00 5.69
N GLU A 54 14.19 -9.66 4.42
CA GLU A 54 14.73 -8.46 3.79
C GLU A 54 13.66 -7.81 2.90
N ALA A 55 13.67 -6.49 2.84
CA ALA A 55 12.88 -5.71 1.90
C ALA A 55 13.61 -4.42 1.55
N THR A 56 13.55 -4.01 0.28
CA THR A 56 14.08 -2.71 -0.16
C THR A 56 13.09 -2.01 -1.08
N ASP A 57 13.10 -0.67 -1.07
CA ASP A 57 12.16 0.18 -1.82
C ASP A 57 10.69 -0.23 -1.65
N TYR A 58 10.28 -0.52 -0.40
CA TYR A 58 8.96 -1.06 -0.12
C TYR A 58 7.84 -0.14 -0.64
N GLY A 59 6.93 -0.67 -1.45
CA GLY A 59 5.90 0.11 -2.16
C GLY A 59 6.43 1.01 -3.28
N GLY A 60 7.71 0.94 -3.61
CA GLY A 60 8.33 1.77 -4.64
C GLY A 60 8.26 1.17 -6.04
N THR A 61 9.13 1.69 -6.91
CA THR A 61 9.23 1.26 -8.32
C THR A 61 10.18 0.08 -8.52
N LYS A 62 10.93 -0.27 -7.47
CA LYS A 62 11.90 -1.36 -7.38
C LYS A 62 11.72 -2.12 -6.07
N SER A 63 10.47 -2.25 -5.61
CA SER A 63 10.13 -2.96 -4.36
C SER A 63 10.64 -4.38 -4.44
N THR A 64 11.41 -4.82 -3.46
CA THR A 64 11.94 -6.18 -3.38
C THR A 64 11.67 -6.78 -2.01
N MET A 65 11.48 -8.09 -1.98
CA MET A 65 11.39 -8.86 -0.74
C MET A 65 12.11 -10.18 -0.87
N LYS A 66 12.74 -10.60 0.22
CA LYS A 66 13.29 -11.95 0.37
C LYS A 66 12.76 -12.60 1.63
N ALA A 67 12.53 -13.90 1.55
CA ALA A 67 12.05 -14.70 2.66
C ALA A 67 12.75 -16.06 2.76
N LYS A 68 12.80 -16.59 3.98
CA LYS A 68 13.36 -17.91 4.28
C LYS A 68 12.50 -18.63 5.29
N VAL A 69 12.53 -19.96 5.26
CA VAL A 69 11.96 -20.77 6.34
C VAL A 69 12.84 -20.61 7.58
N THR A 70 12.23 -20.36 8.74
CA THR A 70 12.94 -20.28 10.02
C THR A 70 12.59 -21.49 10.90
N PRO A 71 13.37 -21.79 11.94
CA PRO A 71 13.00 -22.82 12.91
C PRO A 71 11.61 -22.61 13.52
N GLU A 72 11.24 -21.35 13.79
CA GLU A 72 9.94 -20.98 14.36
C GLU A 72 8.81 -21.21 13.35
N SER A 73 8.99 -20.80 12.09
CA SER A 73 7.97 -20.99 11.05
C SER A 73 7.79 -22.46 10.71
N ALA A 74 8.88 -23.24 10.64
CA ALA A 74 8.84 -24.68 10.46
C ALA A 74 8.12 -25.39 11.62
N LYS A 75 8.40 -24.99 12.86
CA LYS A 75 7.72 -25.52 14.05
C LYS A 75 6.23 -25.23 14.03
N SER A 76 5.83 -23.99 13.71
CA SER A 76 4.43 -23.58 13.58
C SER A 76 3.71 -24.40 12.52
N TRP A 77 4.28 -24.46 11.31
CA TRP A 77 3.73 -25.20 10.19
C TRP A 77 3.58 -26.70 10.50
N CYS A 78 4.60 -27.33 11.07
CA CYS A 78 4.56 -28.74 11.49
C CYS A 78 3.50 -29.00 12.56
N GLY A 79 3.33 -28.09 13.52
CA GLY A 79 2.30 -28.19 14.55
C GLY A 79 0.89 -28.21 13.96
N ASN A 80 0.66 -27.44 12.90
CA ASN A 80 -0.65 -27.32 12.25
C ASN A 80 -0.94 -28.47 11.28
N TRP A 81 0.03 -28.84 10.44
CA TRP A 81 -0.20 -29.76 9.32
C TRP A 81 0.26 -31.20 9.57
N TYR A 82 1.23 -31.40 10.47
CA TYR A 82 1.81 -32.71 10.78
C TYR A 82 1.95 -32.93 12.30
N PRO A 83 0.88 -32.75 13.08
CA PRO A 83 0.95 -32.84 14.53
C PRO A 83 1.50 -34.20 14.97
N GLY A 84 2.52 -34.19 15.84
CA GLY A 84 3.14 -35.39 16.39
C GLY A 84 4.21 -36.06 15.50
N LYS A 85 4.45 -35.59 14.27
CA LYS A 85 5.52 -36.13 13.42
C LYS A 85 6.90 -35.68 13.92
N LYS A 86 7.66 -36.61 14.51
CA LYS A 86 8.93 -36.36 15.22
C LYS A 86 9.98 -35.56 14.42
N ASN A 87 10.16 -35.86 13.14
CA ASN A 87 11.21 -35.24 12.31
C ASN A 87 10.68 -34.10 11.42
N CYS A 88 9.42 -33.69 11.56
CA CYS A 88 8.83 -32.73 10.64
C CYS A 88 9.63 -31.42 10.56
N VAL A 89 10.07 -30.90 11.71
CA VAL A 89 10.81 -29.61 11.75
C VAL A 89 12.18 -29.75 11.10
N SER A 90 12.92 -30.82 11.39
CA SER A 90 14.22 -31.05 10.74
C SER A 90 14.07 -31.27 9.24
N ASP A 91 13.09 -32.06 8.82
CA ASP A 91 12.80 -32.32 7.39
C ASP A 91 12.45 -31.01 6.66
N ALA A 92 11.62 -30.16 7.28
CA ALA A 92 11.22 -28.87 6.73
C ALA A 92 12.42 -27.92 6.58
N LEU A 93 13.28 -27.83 7.61
CA LEU A 93 14.48 -26.98 7.56
C LEU A 93 15.50 -27.51 6.55
N GLU A 94 15.74 -28.81 6.49
CA GLU A 94 16.67 -29.41 5.53
C GLU A 94 16.20 -29.20 4.10
N SER A 95 14.90 -29.40 3.82
CA SER A 95 14.33 -29.19 2.48
C SER A 95 14.34 -27.73 2.00
N SER A 96 14.55 -26.77 2.90
CA SER A 96 14.52 -25.33 2.61
C SER A 96 15.83 -24.60 2.91
N ALA A 97 16.87 -25.32 3.34
CA ALA A 97 18.09 -24.73 3.92
C ALA A 97 18.76 -23.70 3.00
N ASP A 98 18.83 -23.99 1.71
CA ASP A 98 19.46 -23.12 0.71
C ASP A 98 18.45 -22.31 -0.13
N HIS A 99 17.16 -22.44 0.16
CA HIS A 99 16.14 -21.78 -0.63
C HIS A 99 15.83 -20.39 -0.07
N VAL A 100 15.95 -19.39 -0.94
CA VAL A 100 15.54 -18.01 -0.67
C VAL A 100 14.41 -17.68 -1.63
N TYR A 101 13.23 -17.41 -1.07
CA TYR A 101 12.12 -16.89 -1.84
C TYR A 101 12.40 -15.42 -2.13
N GLU A 102 12.22 -15.01 -3.37
CA GLU A 102 12.48 -13.63 -3.79
C GLU A 102 11.42 -13.16 -4.78
N ALA A 103 10.97 -11.92 -4.57
CA ALA A 103 10.12 -11.24 -5.52
C ALA A 103 10.43 -9.75 -5.60
N THR A 104 10.14 -9.19 -6.77
CA THR A 104 10.29 -7.77 -7.07
C THR A 104 9.00 -7.25 -7.66
N ALA A 105 8.63 -6.00 -7.38
CA ALA A 105 7.51 -5.34 -8.01
C ALA A 105 7.84 -3.89 -8.37
N ASN A 106 7.18 -3.41 -9.42
CA ASN A 106 7.05 -1.98 -9.69
C ASN A 106 5.61 -1.57 -9.39
N CYS A 107 5.42 -0.95 -8.23
CA CYS A 107 4.09 -0.55 -7.76
C CYS A 107 3.48 0.59 -8.59
N GLU A 108 4.28 1.29 -9.40
CA GLU A 108 3.76 2.30 -10.32
C GLU A 108 3.11 1.67 -11.55
N THR A 109 3.76 0.68 -12.15
CA THR A 109 3.37 0.10 -13.45
C THR A 109 2.54 -1.17 -13.35
N GLY A 110 2.55 -1.86 -12.21
CA GLY A 110 1.84 -3.12 -12.06
C GLY A 110 2.68 -4.36 -12.35
N ASP A 111 3.99 -4.22 -12.50
CA ASP A 111 4.86 -5.36 -12.79
C ASP A 111 5.22 -6.13 -11.51
N LEU A 112 5.25 -7.46 -11.62
CA LEU A 112 5.65 -8.39 -10.56
C LEU A 112 6.59 -9.45 -11.14
N TRP A 113 7.73 -9.68 -10.50
CA TRP A 113 8.68 -10.73 -10.83
C TRP A 113 8.89 -11.66 -9.65
N THR A 114 8.80 -12.96 -9.90
CA THR A 114 9.06 -14.02 -8.91
C THR A 114 9.32 -15.32 -9.66
N ASP A 115 10.13 -16.22 -9.09
CA ASP A 115 10.45 -17.54 -9.68
C ASP A 115 10.92 -17.47 -11.15
N GLY A 116 11.67 -16.41 -11.51
CA GLY A 116 12.14 -16.20 -12.88
C GLY A 116 11.04 -15.86 -13.90
N LYS A 117 9.82 -15.58 -13.44
CA LYS A 117 8.67 -15.20 -14.28
C LYS A 117 8.29 -13.74 -14.06
N HIS A 118 7.65 -13.17 -15.07
CA HIS A 118 7.16 -11.81 -15.09
C HIS A 118 5.64 -11.81 -15.26
N TYR A 119 4.98 -11.13 -14.34
CA TYR A 119 3.54 -10.99 -14.25
C TYR A 119 3.14 -9.51 -14.26
N LEU A 120 1.92 -9.26 -14.69
CA LEU A 120 1.29 -7.95 -14.64
C LEU A 120 0.04 -8.03 -13.77
N PHE A 121 -0.14 -7.02 -12.92
CA PHE A 121 -1.40 -6.76 -12.24
C PHE A 121 -2.54 -6.68 -13.26
N ASP A 122 -3.65 -7.35 -12.96
CA ASP A 122 -4.79 -7.47 -13.88
C ASP A 122 -6.13 -7.21 -13.18
N GLY A 123 -6.13 -6.50 -12.05
CA GLY A 123 -7.35 -6.09 -11.35
C GLY A 123 -8.07 -7.25 -10.63
N PRO A 124 -9.29 -7.00 -10.12
CA PRO A 124 -10.03 -7.97 -9.32
C PRO A 124 -10.46 -9.18 -10.16
N GLU A 125 -10.48 -10.34 -9.53
CA GLU A 125 -11.10 -11.54 -10.08
C GLU A 125 -12.62 -11.38 -10.11
N THR A 126 -13.18 -11.63 -11.29
CA THR A 126 -14.60 -11.37 -11.59
C THR A 126 -15.30 -12.57 -12.23
N LYS A 127 -14.54 -13.60 -12.63
CA LYS A 127 -15.06 -14.79 -13.29
C LYS A 127 -15.20 -15.97 -12.33
N ASN A 128 -14.26 -16.13 -11.40
CA ASN A 128 -14.33 -17.16 -10.38
C ASN A 128 -15.05 -16.65 -9.12
N GLN A 129 -16.28 -17.09 -8.92
CA GLN A 129 -17.13 -16.65 -7.79
C GLN A 129 -16.54 -17.01 -6.42
N ASN A 130 -15.75 -18.09 -6.32
CA ASN A 130 -15.12 -18.49 -5.05
C ASN A 130 -13.96 -17.57 -4.64
N PHE A 131 -13.42 -16.80 -5.58
CA PHE A 131 -12.28 -15.91 -5.38
C PHE A 131 -12.61 -14.50 -5.88
N GLN A 132 -13.88 -14.13 -5.90
CA GLN A 132 -14.31 -12.83 -6.39
C GLN A 132 -13.61 -11.71 -5.60
N GLY A 133 -13.07 -10.72 -6.31
CA GLY A 133 -12.38 -9.58 -5.72
C GLY A 133 -10.91 -9.80 -5.37
N TYR A 134 -10.39 -11.03 -5.38
CA TYR A 134 -8.94 -11.24 -5.22
C TYR A 134 -8.16 -10.55 -6.34
N VAL A 135 -6.98 -10.02 -6.02
CA VAL A 135 -6.06 -9.52 -7.05
C VAL A 135 -5.71 -10.67 -7.98
N GLY A 136 -5.98 -10.50 -9.27
CA GLY A 136 -5.43 -11.37 -10.29
C GLY A 136 -4.25 -10.74 -11.00
N VAL A 137 -3.45 -11.65 -11.54
CA VAL A 137 -2.29 -11.34 -12.35
C VAL A 137 -2.39 -12.08 -13.68
N LYS A 138 -1.71 -11.56 -14.69
CA LYS A 138 -1.51 -12.24 -15.96
C LYS A 138 -0.03 -12.41 -16.25
N ASP A 139 0.29 -13.48 -16.95
CA ASP A 139 1.63 -13.70 -17.47
C ASP A 139 1.95 -12.62 -18.51
N ALA A 140 3.07 -11.91 -18.32
CA ALA A 140 3.41 -10.75 -19.14
C ALA A 140 3.72 -11.13 -20.60
N ALA A 141 4.26 -12.33 -20.82
CA ALA A 141 4.66 -12.80 -22.15
C ALA A 141 3.46 -13.25 -22.99
N THR A 142 2.49 -13.92 -22.37
CA THR A 142 1.33 -14.50 -23.04
C THR A 142 0.07 -13.63 -22.95
N GLY A 143 0.05 -12.68 -22.01
CA GLY A 143 -1.14 -11.90 -21.66
C GLY A 143 -2.25 -12.73 -21.00
N LYS A 144 -2.02 -14.02 -20.73
CA LYS A 144 -3.02 -14.92 -20.17
C LYS A 144 -3.13 -14.68 -18.66
N ARG A 145 -4.33 -14.36 -18.18
CA ARG A 145 -4.64 -14.31 -16.74
C ARG A 145 -4.42 -15.67 -16.10
N LEU A 146 -3.78 -15.70 -14.94
CA LEU A 146 -3.57 -16.92 -14.17
C LEU A 146 -4.86 -17.31 -13.46
N GLY A 147 -5.13 -18.62 -13.38
CA GLY A 147 -6.22 -19.15 -12.58
C GLY A 147 -5.94 -18.98 -11.07
N MET A 148 -6.99 -19.00 -10.27
CA MET A 148 -6.89 -18.86 -8.80
C MET A 148 -6.65 -20.17 -8.04
N SER A 149 -6.49 -21.28 -8.77
CA SER A 149 -6.17 -22.57 -8.16
C SER A 149 -4.75 -22.61 -7.62
N ASP A 150 -4.45 -23.53 -6.69
CA ASP A 150 -3.09 -23.73 -6.19
C ASP A 150 -2.12 -24.21 -7.29
N ALA A 151 -2.64 -24.87 -8.34
CA ALA A 151 -1.85 -25.28 -9.49
C ALA A 151 -1.46 -24.10 -10.40
N ASP A 152 -2.38 -23.15 -10.57
CA ASP A 152 -2.17 -21.96 -11.40
C ASP A 152 -1.45 -20.83 -10.65
N ARG A 153 -1.50 -20.82 -9.31
CA ARG A 153 -0.84 -19.88 -8.38
C ARG A 153 -1.23 -18.40 -8.55
N GLY A 154 -2.32 -18.08 -9.26
CA GLY A 154 -2.76 -16.69 -9.42
C GLY A 154 -3.07 -15.99 -8.10
N ARG A 155 -3.66 -16.71 -7.14
CA ARG A 155 -3.94 -16.20 -5.78
C ARG A 155 -2.66 -15.88 -5.01
N GLU A 156 -1.63 -16.71 -5.18
CA GLU A 156 -0.31 -16.48 -4.57
C GLU A 156 0.32 -15.20 -5.05
N PHE A 157 0.38 -15.03 -6.36
CA PHE A 157 1.01 -13.85 -6.94
C PHE A 157 0.18 -12.57 -6.69
N GLY A 158 -1.15 -12.68 -6.60
CA GLY A 158 -1.99 -11.59 -6.11
C GLY A 158 -1.69 -11.19 -4.67
N GLY A 159 -1.53 -12.16 -3.75
CA GLY A 159 -1.12 -11.90 -2.37
C GLY A 159 0.29 -11.32 -2.28
N LEU A 160 1.21 -11.81 -3.10
CA LEU A 160 2.59 -11.33 -3.19
C LEU A 160 2.65 -9.89 -3.70
N TRP A 161 1.84 -9.55 -4.71
CA TRP A 161 1.65 -8.17 -5.16
C TRP A 161 1.23 -7.26 -4.00
N LEU A 162 0.19 -7.63 -3.25
CA LEU A 162 -0.29 -6.81 -2.13
C LEU A 162 0.72 -6.73 -0.98
N THR A 163 1.58 -7.74 -0.84
CA THR A 163 2.65 -7.72 0.15
C THR A 163 3.75 -6.73 -0.24
N LEU A 164 4.14 -6.66 -1.52
CA LEU A 164 5.16 -5.73 -2.06
C LEU A 164 4.64 -4.31 -2.30
N CYS A 165 3.35 -4.20 -2.64
CA CYS A 165 2.63 -2.99 -3.06
C CYS A 165 1.33 -2.84 -2.24
N PRO A 166 1.43 -2.49 -0.94
CA PRO A 166 0.30 -2.48 0.00
C PRO A 166 -0.77 -1.42 -0.31
N MET A 167 -0.49 -0.57 -1.27
CA MET A 167 -1.39 0.42 -1.82
C MET A 167 -2.51 -0.18 -2.71
N GLY A 168 -2.42 -1.48 -3.03
CA GLY A 168 -3.44 -2.21 -3.78
C GLY A 168 -3.31 -2.02 -5.28
N TRP A 169 -3.61 -0.83 -5.79
CA TRP A 169 -3.60 -0.54 -7.22
C TRP A 169 -2.23 -0.06 -7.71
N PRO A 170 -1.85 -0.35 -8.98
CA PRO A 170 -0.74 0.32 -9.64
C PRO A 170 -0.95 1.84 -9.70
N TYR A 171 0.10 2.62 -9.46
CA TYR A 171 -0.04 4.07 -9.26
C TYR A 171 -0.45 4.82 -10.53
N LYS A 172 -0.08 4.29 -11.70
CA LYS A 172 -0.56 4.80 -12.99
C LYS A 172 -2.05 4.52 -13.24
N THR A 173 -2.63 3.56 -12.52
CA THR A 173 -4.07 3.24 -12.60
C THR A 173 -4.86 4.03 -11.57
N VAL A 174 -4.39 4.06 -10.33
CA VAL A 174 -4.98 4.84 -9.24
C VAL A 174 -3.87 5.65 -8.55
N PRO A 175 -3.79 6.97 -8.82
CA PRO A 175 -2.78 7.84 -8.24
C PRO A 175 -2.72 7.77 -6.72
N VAL A 176 -1.53 8.01 -6.17
CA VAL A 176 -1.27 7.97 -4.73
C VAL A 176 -1.11 9.39 -4.21
N ASP A 177 -2.23 10.00 -3.86
CA ASP A 177 -2.29 11.35 -3.32
C ASP A 177 -2.83 11.36 -1.89
N GLN A 178 -2.57 12.46 -1.17
CA GLN A 178 -3.12 12.65 0.19
C GLN A 178 -4.64 12.86 0.17
N THR A 179 -5.17 13.29 -0.96
CA THR A 179 -6.60 13.42 -1.20
C THR A 179 -7.00 12.53 -2.36
N PHE A 180 -8.20 11.98 -2.33
CA PHE A 180 -8.73 11.20 -3.42
C PHE A 180 -10.17 11.61 -3.68
N LYS A 181 -10.45 12.05 -4.91
CA LYS A 181 -11.79 12.39 -5.36
C LYS A 181 -12.06 11.69 -6.67
N LEU A 182 -13.17 10.98 -6.74
CA LEU A 182 -13.58 10.33 -7.98
C LEU A 182 -14.25 11.31 -8.94
N GLY A 183 -14.23 10.97 -10.22
CA GLY A 183 -15.04 11.66 -11.21
C GLY A 183 -16.54 11.42 -10.99
N PRO A 184 -17.42 12.27 -11.53
CA PRO A 184 -18.86 12.29 -11.21
C PRO A 184 -19.66 11.01 -11.51
N ASN A 185 -19.06 10.02 -12.20
CA ASN A 185 -19.73 8.75 -12.52
C ASN A 185 -19.40 7.61 -11.55
N ASP A 186 -18.40 7.80 -10.70
CA ASP A 186 -17.83 6.74 -9.85
C ASP A 186 -18.35 6.79 -8.41
N GLU A 187 -19.06 7.85 -8.01
CA GLU A 187 -19.78 7.94 -6.72
C GLU A 187 -20.81 6.81 -6.53
N LYS A 188 -21.28 6.20 -7.62
CA LYS A 188 -22.20 5.06 -7.62
C LYS A 188 -21.62 3.78 -7.01
N TYR A 189 -20.30 3.74 -6.80
CA TYR A 189 -19.56 2.56 -6.32
C TYR A 189 -18.93 2.80 -4.95
N GLY A 190 -19.55 3.66 -4.14
CA GLY A 190 -19.14 3.87 -2.77
C GLY A 190 -20.31 4.10 -1.83
N GLU A 191 -19.98 4.22 -0.55
CA GLU A 191 -20.93 4.36 0.54
C GLU A 191 -20.37 5.30 1.61
N HIS A 192 -21.26 6.02 2.28
CA HIS A 192 -20.90 6.79 3.48
C HIS A 192 -20.85 5.84 4.68
N ILE A 193 -19.79 5.97 5.49
CA ILE A 193 -19.55 5.12 6.66
C ILE A 193 -19.03 5.98 7.82
N GLY A 194 -19.43 5.64 9.04
CA GLY A 194 -19.07 6.39 10.23
C GLY A 194 -17.70 5.99 10.77
N HIS A 195 -16.86 6.97 11.12
CA HIS A 195 -15.61 6.70 11.84
C HIS A 195 -15.25 7.82 12.82
N ASN A 196 -15.13 7.50 14.11
CA ASN A 196 -14.60 8.42 15.12
C ASN A 196 -15.29 9.80 15.16
N LYS A 197 -16.60 9.83 14.90
CA LYS A 197 -17.47 11.03 14.80
C LYS A 197 -17.27 11.88 13.52
N SER A 198 -16.57 11.35 12.53
CA SER A 198 -16.52 11.89 11.17
C SER A 198 -17.34 10.98 10.26
N VAL A 199 -17.87 11.54 9.18
CA VAL A 199 -18.40 10.76 8.05
C VAL A 199 -17.25 10.49 7.08
N MET A 200 -17.12 9.26 6.65
CA MET A 200 -16.17 8.82 5.63
C MET A 200 -16.90 8.42 4.37
N PHE A 201 -16.21 8.42 3.24
CA PHE A 201 -16.69 7.80 2.01
C PHE A 201 -15.75 6.65 1.63
N ASN A 202 -16.31 5.44 1.47
CA ASN A 202 -15.60 4.26 1.02
C ASN A 202 -15.74 4.10 -0.49
N HIS A 203 -14.69 4.41 -1.23
CA HIS A 203 -14.59 4.13 -2.66
C HIS A 203 -14.32 2.64 -2.87
N GLN A 204 -15.35 1.80 -2.79
CA GLN A 204 -15.22 0.33 -2.80
C GLN A 204 -14.47 -0.19 -4.02
N ARG A 205 -14.66 0.41 -5.19
CA ARG A 205 -13.97 0.00 -6.44
C ARG A 205 -12.46 0.27 -6.42
N GLN A 206 -12.03 1.33 -5.75
CA GLN A 206 -10.62 1.72 -5.66
C GLN A 206 -9.98 1.28 -4.33
N HIS A 207 -10.78 0.77 -3.40
CA HIS A 207 -10.36 0.33 -2.07
C HIS A 207 -9.71 1.48 -1.27
N ILE A 208 -10.33 2.67 -1.32
CA ILE A 208 -9.87 3.89 -0.66
C ILE A 208 -10.99 4.45 0.22
N ILE A 209 -10.66 4.76 1.47
CA ILE A 209 -11.58 5.42 2.41
C ILE A 209 -11.07 6.85 2.65
N VAL A 210 -11.91 7.84 2.36
CA VAL A 210 -11.60 9.27 2.52
C VAL A 210 -12.53 9.93 3.54
N TYR A 211 -12.10 11.04 4.13
CA TYR A 211 -12.97 11.88 4.94
C TYR A 211 -13.98 12.61 4.05
N ALA A 212 -15.27 12.34 4.22
CA ALA A 212 -16.33 13.12 3.57
C ALA A 212 -16.67 14.35 4.44
N GLU A 213 -16.94 14.13 5.72
CA GLU A 213 -17.20 15.19 6.69
C GLU A 213 -16.28 15.02 7.91
N PRO A 214 -15.06 15.59 7.89
CA PRO A 214 -14.17 15.55 9.04
C PRO A 214 -14.81 16.27 10.25
N LYS A 215 -14.78 15.63 11.43
CA LYS A 215 -15.23 16.27 12.66
C LYS A 215 -14.49 17.57 12.95
N GLN A 216 -15.17 18.50 13.62
CA GLN A 216 -14.65 19.84 13.90
C GLN A 216 -13.27 19.86 14.59
N SER A 217 -12.97 18.88 15.45
CA SER A 217 -11.67 18.82 16.14
C SER A 217 -10.48 18.53 15.20
N LEU A 218 -10.73 18.11 13.96
CA LEU A 218 -9.72 17.90 12.92
C LEU A 218 -9.51 19.13 12.02
N ALA A 219 -10.28 20.21 12.23
CA ALA A 219 -10.20 21.42 11.43
C ALA A 219 -8.76 21.97 11.36
N GLY A 220 -8.30 22.29 10.15
CA GLY A 220 -6.94 22.75 9.89
C GLY A 220 -5.86 21.65 9.95
N THR A 221 -6.27 20.37 10.01
CA THR A 221 -5.37 19.21 9.89
C THR A 221 -5.81 18.25 8.78
N VAL A 222 -7.11 17.98 8.70
CA VAL A 222 -7.73 17.10 7.71
C VAL A 222 -8.86 17.88 7.05
N THR A 223 -8.97 17.77 5.73
CA THR A 223 -10.06 18.35 4.94
C THR A 223 -10.87 17.23 4.27
N GLU A 224 -11.99 17.60 3.66
CA GLU A 224 -12.73 16.71 2.74
C GLU A 224 -11.78 16.07 1.72
N ASP A 225 -12.10 14.85 1.29
CA ASP A 225 -11.38 13.99 0.35
C ASP A 225 -10.00 13.50 0.86
N THR A 226 -9.57 13.87 2.07
CA THR A 226 -8.30 13.36 2.63
C THR A 226 -8.37 11.85 2.84
N VAL A 227 -7.37 11.10 2.38
CA VAL A 227 -7.32 9.64 2.46
C VAL A 227 -7.05 9.17 3.89
N LEU A 228 -7.95 8.42 4.51
CA LEU A 228 -7.67 7.75 5.78
C LEU A 228 -7.02 6.39 5.59
N VAL A 229 -7.52 5.60 4.63
CA VAL A 229 -7.06 4.25 4.33
C VAL A 229 -7.01 4.05 2.82
N ARG A 230 -5.99 3.34 2.32
CA ARG A 230 -6.03 2.74 0.98
C ARG A 230 -5.38 1.38 0.97
N GLY A 231 -5.87 0.48 0.12
CA GLY A 231 -5.36 -0.87 0.06
C GLY A 231 -6.09 -1.73 -0.94
N TRP A 232 -6.45 -2.93 -0.53
CA TRP A 232 -7.24 -3.87 -1.30
C TRP A 232 -8.25 -4.56 -0.41
N GLU A 233 -9.49 -4.63 -0.88
CA GLU A 233 -10.58 -5.31 -0.21
C GLU A 233 -11.03 -6.52 -1.04
N VAL A 234 -11.09 -7.68 -0.40
CA VAL A 234 -11.82 -8.83 -0.93
C VAL A 234 -13.22 -8.81 -0.31
N PRO A 235 -14.30 -8.74 -1.13
CA PRO A 235 -15.66 -8.63 -0.63
C PRO A 235 -16.02 -9.72 0.38
N ASN A 236 -16.56 -9.33 1.54
CA ASN A 236 -16.95 -10.20 2.65
C ASN A 236 -15.83 -11.06 3.26
N GLU A 237 -14.57 -10.76 2.95
CA GLU A 237 -13.43 -11.51 3.47
C GLU A 237 -12.49 -10.57 4.22
N TRP A 238 -11.42 -10.12 3.59
CA TRP A 238 -10.37 -9.37 4.24
C TRP A 238 -10.03 -8.07 3.50
N PHE A 239 -9.52 -7.11 4.26
CA PHE A 239 -8.92 -5.87 3.78
C PHE A 239 -7.46 -5.84 4.23
N SER A 240 -6.53 -5.44 3.36
CA SER A 240 -5.16 -5.09 3.75
C SER A 240 -4.74 -3.81 3.05
N GLY A 241 -3.99 -2.97 3.74
CA GLY A 241 -3.43 -1.78 3.14
C GLY A 241 -2.69 -0.89 4.12
N ILE A 242 -2.74 0.40 3.82
CA ILE A 242 -2.11 1.46 4.59
C ILE A 242 -3.18 2.39 5.14
N ALA A 243 -3.11 2.65 6.44
CA ALA A 243 -3.85 3.72 7.08
C ALA A 243 -2.91 4.88 7.45
N TYR A 244 -3.46 6.08 7.59
CA TYR A 244 -2.71 7.30 7.91
C TYR A 244 -3.16 7.90 9.22
N THR A 245 -2.19 8.35 10.02
CA THR A 245 -2.45 9.20 11.19
C THR A 245 -2.09 10.65 10.88
N TYR A 246 -2.98 11.55 11.29
CA TYR A 246 -2.89 12.98 11.01
C TYR A 246 -2.61 13.77 12.27
N LYS A 247 -1.73 14.76 12.17
CA LYS A 247 -1.42 15.70 13.27
C LYS A 247 -1.13 17.06 12.66
N LYS A 248 -1.71 18.11 13.25
CA LYS A 248 -1.56 19.49 12.79
C LYS A 248 -0.09 19.85 12.63
N GLY A 249 0.27 20.38 11.46
CA GLY A 249 1.64 20.81 11.13
C GLY A 249 2.63 19.68 10.84
N CYS A 250 2.19 18.42 10.78
CA CYS A 250 3.02 17.28 10.44
C CYS A 250 2.56 16.64 9.13
N ALA A 251 3.49 16.00 8.42
CA ALA A 251 3.14 15.08 7.34
C ALA A 251 2.29 13.90 7.89
N PRO A 252 1.45 13.26 7.08
CA PRO A 252 0.75 12.03 7.46
C PRO A 252 1.77 10.94 7.83
N ALA A 253 1.50 10.15 8.89
CA ALA A 253 2.31 8.98 9.20
C ALA A 253 1.52 7.71 8.83
N PRO A 254 2.05 6.89 7.93
CA PRO A 254 1.40 5.67 7.51
C PRO A 254 1.76 4.49 8.42
N TYR A 255 0.90 3.49 8.40
CA TYR A 255 1.09 2.19 9.03
C TYR A 255 0.27 1.13 8.30
N LEU A 256 0.77 -0.11 8.30
CA LEU A 256 0.05 -1.23 7.73
C LEU A 256 -1.16 -1.55 8.59
N VAL A 257 -2.27 -1.85 7.93
CA VAL A 257 -3.51 -2.31 8.54
C VAL A 257 -4.08 -3.50 7.79
N SER A 258 -4.70 -4.41 8.52
CA SER A 258 -5.49 -5.49 7.95
C SER A 258 -6.71 -5.79 8.80
N GLY A 259 -7.73 -6.42 8.23
CA GLY A 259 -8.91 -6.81 8.97
C GLY A 259 -10.04 -7.26 8.07
N HIS A 260 -11.28 -7.17 8.56
CA HIS A 260 -12.42 -7.82 7.94
C HIS A 260 -13.73 -7.13 8.30
N TYR A 261 -14.77 -7.46 7.54
CA TYR A 261 -16.14 -7.08 7.84
C TYR A 261 -16.73 -8.00 8.90
N GLN A 262 -17.29 -7.44 9.97
CA GLN A 262 -17.95 -8.19 11.03
C GLN A 262 -19.10 -7.39 11.62
N GLY A 263 -20.32 -7.94 11.53
CA GLY A 263 -21.50 -7.40 12.19
C GLY A 263 -21.80 -5.95 11.83
N GLY A 264 -21.84 -5.62 10.52
CA GLY A 264 -22.12 -4.28 10.03
C GLY A 264 -20.97 -3.28 10.21
N ASN A 265 -19.77 -3.74 10.57
CA ASN A 265 -18.60 -2.89 10.71
C ASN A 265 -17.43 -3.42 9.88
N LEU A 266 -16.64 -2.52 9.30
CA LEU A 266 -15.28 -2.83 8.87
C LEU A 266 -14.34 -2.55 10.04
N THR A 267 -13.59 -3.57 10.46
CA THR A 267 -12.58 -3.44 11.50
C THR A 267 -11.21 -3.62 10.90
N LEU A 268 -10.32 -2.64 11.05
CA LEU A 268 -8.92 -2.73 10.66
C LEU A 268 -8.01 -2.62 11.89
N LEU A 269 -6.99 -3.46 11.94
CA LEU A 269 -5.99 -3.53 13.01
C LEU A 269 -4.60 -3.26 12.43
N GLY A 270 -3.77 -2.56 13.18
CA GLY A 270 -2.39 -2.30 12.79
C GLY A 270 -1.58 -1.68 13.92
N ARG A 271 -0.26 -1.77 13.83
CA ARG A 271 0.62 -1.08 14.78
C ARG A 271 0.69 0.38 14.39
N ALA A 272 -0.02 1.26 15.11
CA ALA A 272 -0.08 2.68 14.78
C ALA A 272 1.23 3.42 15.11
N PRO A 273 1.56 4.50 14.38
CA PRO A 273 2.76 5.29 14.63
C PRO A 273 2.73 5.97 16.00
N VAL A 274 3.82 5.84 16.76
CA VAL A 274 4.09 6.58 17.99
C VAL A 274 4.96 7.78 17.64
N ARG A 275 4.54 8.98 18.05
CA ARG A 275 5.18 10.24 17.64
C ARG A 275 5.72 11.05 18.81
N GLU A 276 6.89 11.64 18.58
CA GLU A 276 7.43 12.76 19.36
C GLU A 276 7.49 13.99 18.44
N GLY A 277 6.65 15.00 18.70
CA GLY A 277 6.44 16.08 17.72
C GLY A 277 5.85 15.53 16.41
N CYS A 278 6.55 15.73 15.29
CA CYS A 278 6.22 15.16 13.98
C CYS A 278 7.02 13.89 13.64
N ASN A 279 8.02 13.53 14.47
CA ASN A 279 8.87 12.38 14.21
C ASN A 279 8.17 11.11 14.67
N VAL A 280 8.17 10.08 13.82
CA VAL A 280 7.73 8.74 14.19
C VAL A 280 8.91 8.04 14.87
N ILE A 281 8.72 7.67 16.14
CA ILE A 281 9.77 7.03 16.98
C ILE A 281 9.52 5.53 17.20
N GLY A 282 8.39 5.01 16.71
CA GLY A 282 8.05 3.60 16.83
C GLY A 282 6.62 3.30 16.38
N TYR A 283 6.23 2.04 16.53
CA TYR A 283 4.92 1.52 16.12
C TYR A 283 4.34 0.61 17.21
N SER A 284 3.08 0.84 17.58
CA SER A 284 2.41 0.20 18.72
C SER A 284 1.04 -0.34 18.33
N ASP A 285 0.75 -1.58 18.72
CA ASP A 285 -0.58 -2.21 18.67
C ASP A 285 -1.52 -1.70 19.78
N LYS A 286 -1.01 -0.85 20.67
CA LYS A 286 -1.76 -0.20 21.74
C LYS A 286 -2.15 1.21 21.32
N GLY A 287 -3.40 1.58 21.62
CA GLY A 287 -3.92 2.94 21.47
C GLY A 287 -5.10 3.04 20.51
N PRO A 288 -5.72 4.23 20.41
CA PRO A 288 -6.96 4.42 19.67
C PRO A 288 -6.78 4.31 18.14
N ASN A 289 -5.58 4.52 17.63
CA ASN A 289 -5.29 4.39 16.20
C ASN A 289 -4.87 2.96 15.79
N ALA A 290 -4.63 2.06 16.74
CA ALA A 290 -4.25 0.67 16.42
C ALA A 290 -5.45 -0.19 15.98
N ARG A 291 -6.67 0.32 16.22
CA ARG A 291 -7.93 -0.30 15.86
C ARG A 291 -8.85 0.74 15.23
N LEU A 292 -9.07 0.63 13.93
CA LEU A 292 -10.04 1.44 13.20
C LEU A 292 -11.34 0.64 13.09
N VAL A 293 -12.44 1.22 13.54
CA VAL A 293 -13.78 0.67 13.36
C VAL A 293 -14.56 1.65 12.50
N PHE A 294 -15.12 1.14 11.41
CA PHE A 294 -16.01 1.87 10.53
C PHE A 294 -17.40 1.28 10.63
N ASP A 295 -18.39 2.12 10.90
CA ASP A 295 -19.80 1.76 10.99
C ASP A 295 -20.46 1.90 9.62
N LEU A 296 -21.03 0.80 9.10
CA LEU A 296 -21.66 0.76 7.77
C LEU A 296 -23.15 1.07 7.82
N SER A 297 -23.70 1.41 8.99
CA SER A 297 -25.13 1.66 9.20
C SER A 297 -25.49 3.14 9.31
N GLU A 298 -24.58 4.04 8.93
CA GLU A 298 -24.74 5.50 9.04
C GLU A 298 -25.88 6.07 8.18
#